data_AF-A0AAW1CJA0-F1
#
_entry.id   AF-A0AAW1CJA0-F1
#
_cell.length_a   1.000
_cell.length_b   1.000
_cell.length_c   1.000
_cell.angle_alpha   90.00
_cell.angle_beta   90.00
_cell.angle_gamma   90.00
#
_symmetry.space_group_name_H-M   'P 1'
#
loop_
_entity.id
_entity.type
_entity.pdbx_description
1 polymer ?
#
loop_
_entity_poly.entity_id
_entity_poly.type
_entity_poly.pdbx_seq_one_letter_code
_entity_poly.pdbx_strand_id
1 'polypeptide(L)'
;MSDDGEESDDVGEEKKIIVKRGNEIAGTLTPGLKYCSGKSRLFPMKPYSLIEKIKLYPITVTFYWKPTGGMAMSYIGDTDIMLGKEFMDCVANVDGPVPLSVNTEEKYTVRNEKREITGFVKIFVRMTCFGKAHYHISEC
;
A
#
# COMPACT_ATOMS: atom_id res chain seq x y z
N MET A 1 -4.89 -58.68 -16.46
CA MET A 1 -4.36 -57.31 -16.49
C MET A 1 -5.41 -56.50 -17.23
N SER A 2 -6.38 -55.96 -16.50
CA SER A 2 -6.46 -54.54 -16.08
C SER A 2 -7.00 -53.69 -17.26
N ASP A 3 -7.91 -52.74 -17.12
CA ASP A 3 -8.54 -52.10 -15.98
C ASP A 3 -9.70 -51.22 -16.51
N ASP A 4 -10.49 -50.71 -15.59
CA ASP A 4 -11.80 -50.07 -15.70
C ASP A 4 -11.85 -48.59 -16.15
N GLY A 5 -13.08 -48.15 -16.50
CA GLY A 5 -13.69 -46.85 -16.16
C GLY A 5 -13.39 -45.63 -17.06
N GLU A 6 -14.22 -44.59 -17.14
CA GLU A 6 -15.58 -44.31 -16.68
C GLU A 6 -16.02 -42.95 -17.27
N GLU A 7 -17.26 -42.58 -16.99
CA GLU A 7 -18.15 -41.56 -17.59
C GLU A 7 -17.90 -40.08 -17.20
N SER A 8 -18.19 -39.20 -18.16
CA SER A 8 -18.99 -37.94 -18.12
C SER A 8 -18.87 -36.83 -17.05
N ASP A 9 -19.07 -35.62 -17.59
CA ASP A 9 -19.76 -34.41 -17.08
C ASP A 9 -19.07 -33.51 -16.03
N ASP A 10 -18.90 -32.22 -16.38
CA ASP A 10 -19.11 -31.14 -15.41
C ASP A 10 -19.46 -29.78 -16.06
N VAL A 11 -20.73 -29.41 -15.86
CA VAL A 11 -21.29 -28.15 -15.32
C VAL A 11 -20.61 -26.80 -15.61
N GLY A 12 -21.46 -25.87 -16.08
CA GLY A 12 -21.12 -24.47 -16.37
C GLY A 12 -20.70 -23.65 -15.15
N GLU A 13 -19.70 -22.79 -15.37
CA GLU A 13 -19.20 -21.85 -14.36
C GLU A 13 -19.97 -20.52 -14.39
N GLU A 14 -20.60 -20.22 -13.25
CA GLU A 14 -20.99 -18.88 -12.83
C GLU A 14 -19.85 -17.88 -12.99
N LYS A 15 -20.13 -16.72 -13.60
CA LYS A 15 -19.18 -15.60 -13.69
C LYS A 15 -18.90 -15.01 -12.31
N LYS A 16 -17.90 -15.57 -11.65
CA LYS A 16 -17.27 -15.03 -10.44
C LYS A 16 -16.69 -13.65 -10.77
N ILE A 17 -17.19 -12.61 -10.12
CA ILE A 17 -16.55 -11.28 -10.14
C ILE A 17 -15.21 -11.43 -9.40
N ILE A 18 -14.13 -11.61 -10.15
CA ILE A 18 -12.78 -11.76 -9.58
C ILE A 18 -12.29 -10.37 -9.19
N VAL A 19 -12.35 -10.07 -7.89
CA VAL A 19 -11.59 -8.98 -7.27
C VAL A 19 -10.12 -9.41 -7.26
N LYS A 20 -9.40 -9.10 -8.33
CA LYS A 20 -7.99 -9.47 -8.48
C LYS A 20 -7.15 -8.74 -7.42
N ARG A 21 -6.44 -9.50 -6.56
CA ARG A 21 -5.50 -8.95 -5.58
C ARG A 21 -4.30 -8.33 -6.31
N GLY A 22 -3.67 -7.33 -5.69
CA GLY A 22 -2.51 -6.61 -6.25
C GLY A 22 -1.32 -7.47 -6.69
N ASN A 23 -1.27 -8.76 -6.36
CA ASN A 23 -0.30 -9.73 -6.86
C ASN A 23 -0.57 -10.19 -8.31
N GLU A 24 -1.81 -10.14 -8.79
CA GLU A 24 -2.19 -10.65 -10.11
C GLU A 24 -1.93 -9.65 -11.24
N ILE A 25 -2.13 -8.36 -10.98
CA ILE A 25 -1.73 -7.25 -11.89
C ILE A 25 -0.20 -7.16 -12.00
N ALA A 26 0.45 -7.61 -10.95
CA ALA A 26 1.87 -7.59 -10.71
C ALA A 26 2.65 -8.62 -11.56
N GLY A 27 1.97 -9.62 -12.12
CA GLY A 27 2.57 -10.72 -12.89
C GLY A 27 2.79 -10.41 -14.38
N THR A 28 2.30 -9.27 -14.88
CA THR A 28 2.34 -8.92 -16.31
C THR A 28 3.47 -7.98 -16.70
N LEU A 29 4.41 -7.67 -15.78
CA LEU A 29 5.51 -6.74 -16.03
C LEU A 29 6.85 -7.50 -16.10
N THR A 30 7.69 -7.13 -17.07
CA THR A 30 8.97 -7.79 -17.35
C THR A 30 9.92 -7.80 -16.13
N PRO A 31 10.71 -8.88 -15.92
CA PRO A 31 11.50 -9.06 -14.71
C PRO A 31 12.69 -8.07 -14.67
N GLY A 32 12.68 -7.15 -13.69
CA GLY A 32 13.80 -6.22 -13.46
C GLY A 32 13.48 -4.97 -12.65
N LEU A 33 12.22 -4.53 -12.57
CA LEU A 33 11.86 -3.22 -11.99
C LEU A 33 10.69 -3.27 -11.00
N LYS A 34 10.55 -4.37 -10.26
CA LYS A 34 9.42 -4.54 -9.34
C LYS A 34 9.88 -4.82 -7.92
N TYR A 35 9.89 -3.77 -7.11
CA TYR A 35 10.07 -3.89 -5.68
C TYR A 35 8.71 -4.17 -5.02
N CYS A 36 8.47 -5.42 -4.62
CA CYS A 36 7.21 -5.87 -4.00
C CYS A 36 7.23 -5.84 -2.46
N SER A 37 8.12 -5.07 -1.83
CA SER A 37 8.18 -4.99 -0.36
C SER A 37 7.24 -3.87 0.11
N GLY A 38 6.03 -4.27 0.50
CA GLY A 38 5.10 -3.39 1.19
C GLY A 38 5.48 -3.26 2.66
N LYS A 39 5.30 -2.07 3.22
CA LYS A 39 5.36 -1.83 4.67
C LYS A 39 3.96 -1.51 5.15
N SER A 40 3.55 -2.15 6.25
CA SER A 40 2.29 -1.86 6.93
C SER A 40 2.57 -1.65 8.40
N ARG A 41 1.88 -0.68 9.00
CA ARG A 41 2.02 -0.33 10.41
C ARG A 41 0.65 0.08 10.94
N LEU A 42 0.41 -0.25 12.20
CA LEU A 42 -0.76 0.20 12.96
C LEU A 42 -0.27 1.23 13.98
N PHE A 43 -1.02 2.32 14.11
CA PHE A 43 -0.71 3.37 15.07
C PHE A 43 -2.01 3.78 15.75
N PRO A 44 -2.12 3.66 17.09
CA PRO A 44 -3.24 4.24 17.80
C PRO A 44 -3.09 5.77 17.79
N MET A 45 -4.03 6.47 17.16
CA MET A 45 -4.04 7.93 17.10
C MET A 45 -5.46 8.47 17.13
N LYS A 46 -5.64 9.62 17.80
CA LYS A 46 -6.92 10.34 17.75
C LYS A 46 -7.20 10.82 16.31
N PRO A 47 -8.45 10.69 15.81
CA PRO A 47 -8.79 11.05 14.43
C PRO A 47 -8.39 12.48 14.06
N TYR A 48 -8.72 13.45 14.92
CA TYR A 48 -8.39 14.85 14.72
C TYR A 48 -6.88 15.08 14.54
N SER A 49 -6.05 14.47 15.40
CA SER A 49 -4.59 14.57 15.30
C SER A 49 -4.04 13.93 14.03
N LEU A 50 -4.65 12.84 13.55
CA LEU A 50 -4.26 12.22 12.28
C LEU A 50 -4.63 13.10 11.08
N ILE A 51 -5.82 13.73 11.09
CA ILE A 51 -6.25 14.67 10.05
C ILE A 51 -5.32 15.88 9.97
N GLU A 52 -4.95 16.48 11.11
CA GLU A 52 -3.99 17.59 11.14
C GLU A 52 -2.64 17.19 10.53
N LYS A 53 -2.15 15.99 10.84
CA LYS A 53 -0.90 15.47 10.27
C LYS A 53 -1.00 15.24 8.77
N ILE A 54 -2.10 14.64 8.30
CA ILE A 54 -2.37 14.43 6.86
C ILE A 54 -2.37 15.78 6.11
N LYS A 55 -2.97 16.82 6.70
CA LYS A 55 -3.06 18.14 6.08
C LYS A 55 -1.71 18.87 6.00
N LEU A 56 -0.85 18.69 7.00
CA LEU A 56 0.38 19.47 7.14
C LEU A 56 1.62 18.80 6.55
N TYR A 57 1.68 17.47 6.59
CA TYR A 57 2.92 16.74 6.31
C TYR A 57 2.73 15.72 5.17
N PRO A 58 3.59 15.76 4.14
CA PRO A 58 3.68 14.65 3.19
C PRO A 58 4.24 13.41 3.86
N ILE A 59 3.96 12.25 3.26
CA ILE A 59 4.77 11.05 3.49
C ILE A 59 5.96 11.12 2.52
N THR A 60 7.13 11.44 3.04
CA THR A 60 8.38 11.40 2.27
C THR A 60 8.90 9.98 2.17
N VAL A 61 9.15 9.53 0.94
CA VAL A 61 9.76 8.23 0.63
C VAL A 61 11.14 8.46 0.04
N THR A 62 12.14 8.01 0.77
CA THR A 62 13.56 8.12 0.39
C THR A 62 14.05 6.85 -0.26
N PHE A 63 14.75 7.00 -1.39
CA PHE A 63 15.32 5.91 -2.15
C PHE A 63 16.84 5.88 -1.96
N TYR A 64 17.34 4.71 -1.60
CA TYR A 64 18.76 4.42 -1.51
C TYR A 64 19.13 3.25 -2.41
N TRP A 65 20.25 3.37 -3.11
CA TRP A 65 20.92 2.27 -3.76
C TRP A 65 21.73 1.50 -2.71
N LYS A 66 21.43 0.20 -2.57
CA LYS A 66 22.20 -0.71 -1.71
C LYS A 66 23.08 -1.62 -2.57
N PRO A 67 24.37 -1.32 -2.75
CA PRO A 67 25.30 -2.20 -3.46
C PRO A 67 25.48 -3.54 -2.73
N THR A 68 25.76 -4.59 -3.49
CA THR A 68 26.17 -5.89 -2.96
C THR A 68 27.57 -5.80 -2.35
N GLY A 69 27.84 -6.52 -1.26
CA GLY A 69 29.20 -6.64 -0.68
C GLY A 69 29.54 -5.67 0.46
N GLY A 70 28.54 -5.15 1.18
CA GLY A 70 28.77 -4.39 2.42
C GLY A 70 29.23 -2.94 2.22
N MET A 71 29.23 -2.45 0.97
CA MET A 71 29.45 -1.05 0.67
C MET A 71 28.33 -0.15 1.24
N ALA A 72 28.67 1.12 1.48
CA ALA A 72 27.73 2.11 1.98
C ALA A 72 26.56 2.32 1.01
N MET A 73 25.37 2.59 1.57
CA MET A 73 24.20 2.95 0.77
C MET A 73 24.43 4.32 0.12
N SER A 74 24.01 4.47 -1.14
CA SER A 74 24.06 5.73 -1.87
C SER A 74 22.66 6.30 -2.03
N TYR A 75 22.49 7.59 -1.76
CA TYR A 75 21.20 8.27 -1.91
C TYR A 75 20.85 8.44 -3.39
N ILE A 76 19.62 8.09 -3.76
CA ILE A 76 19.08 8.24 -5.12
C ILE A 76 18.20 9.48 -5.22
N GLY A 77 17.33 9.69 -4.23
CA GLY A 77 16.36 10.77 -4.25
C GLY A 77 15.19 10.53 -3.31
N ASP A 78 14.34 11.55 -3.22
CA ASP A 78 13.11 11.55 -2.44
C ASP A 78 11.89 11.76 -3.33
N THR A 79 10.74 11.33 -2.82
CA THR A 79 9.44 11.77 -3.33
C THR A 79 8.46 12.00 -2.19
N ASP A 80 7.58 12.97 -2.35
CA ASP A 80 6.59 13.36 -1.34
C ASP A 80 5.20 12.91 -1.78
N ILE A 81 4.51 12.22 -0.88
CA ILE A 81 3.14 11.74 -1.08
C ILE A 81 2.21 12.60 -0.24
N MET A 82 1.38 13.41 -0.90
CA MET A 82 0.35 14.20 -0.24
C MET A 82 -0.93 13.36 -0.12
N LEU A 83 -1.31 13.01 1.10
CA LEU A 83 -2.57 12.32 1.33
C LEU A 83 -3.73 13.32 1.17
N GLY A 84 -4.58 13.07 0.18
CA GLY A 84 -5.66 13.98 -0.21
C GLY A 84 -6.88 13.97 0.73
N LYS A 85 -7.91 14.73 0.33
CA LYS A 85 -9.17 14.87 1.07
C LYS A 85 -9.84 13.52 1.40
N GLU A 86 -9.76 12.56 0.49
CA GLU A 86 -10.33 11.22 0.66
C GLU A 86 -9.75 10.49 1.89
N PHE A 87 -8.47 10.69 2.17
CA PHE A 87 -7.83 10.14 3.37
C PHE A 87 -8.36 10.83 4.63
N MET A 88 -8.49 12.16 4.62
CA MET A 88 -9.07 12.90 5.75
C MET A 88 -10.53 12.51 6.00
N ASP A 89 -11.34 12.37 4.94
CA ASP A 89 -12.74 11.95 5.03
C ASP A 89 -12.85 10.52 5.61
N CYS A 90 -11.96 9.62 5.20
CA CYS A 90 -11.87 8.27 5.78
C CYS A 90 -11.58 8.30 7.29
N VAL A 91 -10.73 9.21 7.75
CA VAL A 91 -10.46 9.37 9.19
C VAL A 91 -11.61 10.05 9.91
N ALA A 92 -12.30 11.00 9.29
CA ALA A 92 -13.41 11.72 9.89
C ALA A 92 -14.64 10.82 10.15
N ASN A 93 -14.82 9.77 9.34
CA ASN A 93 -15.93 8.82 9.45
C ASN A 93 -15.71 7.73 10.52
N VAL A 94 -15.20 8.10 11.71
CA VAL A 94 -14.87 7.16 12.79
C VAL A 94 -16.07 6.47 13.43
N ASP A 95 -17.26 7.08 13.35
CA ASP A 95 -18.51 6.52 13.87
C ASP A 95 -19.27 5.69 12.82
N GLY A 96 -18.71 5.58 11.61
CA GLY A 96 -19.27 4.75 10.53
C GLY A 96 -18.98 3.26 10.70
N PRO A 97 -19.45 2.43 9.75
CA PRO A 97 -19.11 1.01 9.71
C PRO A 97 -17.60 0.82 9.53
N VAL A 98 -16.98 0.03 10.40
CA VAL A 98 -15.54 -0.30 10.40
C VAL A 98 -15.31 -1.77 10.01
N PRO A 99 -14.17 -2.12 9.37
CA PRO A 99 -13.07 -1.24 9.01
C PRO A 99 -13.39 -0.38 7.77
N LEU A 100 -12.99 0.89 7.82
CA LEU A 100 -13.08 1.80 6.69
C LEU A 100 -11.70 1.94 6.04
N SER A 101 -11.60 1.73 4.73
CA SER A 101 -10.33 1.79 4.00
C SER A 101 -10.41 2.76 2.83
N VAL A 102 -9.30 3.45 2.61
CA VAL A 102 -9.07 4.34 1.46
C VAL A 102 -7.68 4.06 0.90
N ASN A 103 -7.51 4.20 -0.40
CA ASN A 103 -6.23 3.94 -1.07
C ASN A 103 -6.02 4.86 -2.27
N THR A 104 -4.75 5.04 -2.62
CA THR A 104 -4.31 5.66 -3.88
C THR A 104 -3.20 4.81 -4.51
N GLU A 105 -3.13 4.83 -5.83
CA GLU A 105 -2.01 4.28 -6.59
C GLU A 105 -1.58 5.28 -7.66
N GLU A 106 -0.45 5.95 -7.42
CA GLU A 106 -0.02 7.06 -8.25
C GLU A 106 1.46 6.94 -8.64
N LYS A 107 1.83 7.66 -9.72
CA LYS A 107 3.21 7.76 -10.19
C LYS A 107 3.83 9.05 -9.65
N TYR A 108 4.90 8.90 -8.90
CA TYR A 108 5.60 10.00 -8.26
C TYR A 108 6.98 10.23 -8.90
N THR A 109 7.38 11.49 -8.96
CA THR A 109 8.71 11.89 -9.48
C THR A 109 9.72 11.84 -8.34
N VAL A 110 10.84 11.16 -8.57
CA VAL A 110 11.95 11.08 -7.60
C VAL A 110 12.97 12.16 -7.94
N ARG A 111 13.38 12.93 -6.93
CA ARG A 111 14.34 14.04 -7.09
C ARG A 111 15.53 13.88 -6.17
N ASN A 112 16.72 14.21 -6.65
CA ASN A 112 17.93 14.25 -5.82
C ASN A 112 18.03 15.54 -4.99
N GLU A 113 19.13 15.70 -4.24
CA GLU A 113 19.42 16.88 -3.42
C GLU A 113 19.46 18.18 -4.22
N LYS A 114 19.80 18.11 -5.52
CA LYS A 114 19.82 19.24 -6.46
C LYS A 114 18.47 19.51 -7.12
N ARG A 115 17.42 18.80 -6.71
CA ARG A 115 16.05 18.83 -7.27
C ARG A 115 15.94 18.34 -8.72
N GLU A 116 16.97 17.69 -9.23
CA GLU A 116 16.98 17.07 -10.56
C GLU A 116 16.16 15.77 -10.52
N ILE A 117 15.46 15.47 -11.61
CA ILE A 117 14.67 14.25 -11.73
C ILE A 117 15.62 13.07 -11.92
N THR A 118 15.63 12.12 -10.97
CA THR A 118 16.42 10.89 -11.05
C THR A 118 15.60 9.70 -11.55
N GLY A 119 14.27 9.80 -11.51
CA GLY A 119 13.38 8.78 -12.04
C GLY A 119 11.94 8.94 -11.58
N PHE A 120 11.19 7.85 -11.69
CA PHE A 120 9.80 7.77 -11.28
C PHE A 120 9.53 6.46 -10.54
N VAL A 121 8.58 6.50 -9.62
CA VAL A 121 8.15 5.34 -8.85
C VAL A 121 6.62 5.29 -8.84
N LYS A 122 6.05 4.08 -8.93
CA LYS A 122 4.62 3.87 -8.69
C LYS A 122 4.43 3.42 -7.26
N ILE A 123 3.65 4.15 -6.47
CA ILE A 123 3.44 3.86 -5.05
C ILE A 123 1.96 3.64 -4.80
N PHE A 124 1.64 2.50 -4.17
CA PHE A 124 0.33 2.20 -3.62
C PHE A 124 0.31 2.52 -2.13
N VAL A 125 -0.61 3.39 -1.71
CA VAL A 125 -0.83 3.72 -0.30
C VAL A 125 -2.24 3.32 0.08
N ARG A 126 -2.39 2.61 1.20
CA ARG A 126 -3.69 2.27 1.79
C ARG A 126 -3.70 2.66 3.26
N MET A 127 -4.75 3.36 3.66
CA MET A 127 -5.07 3.63 5.06
C MET A 127 -6.31 2.85 5.45
N THR A 128 -6.37 2.38 6.69
CA THR A 128 -7.52 1.64 7.22
C THR A 128 -7.78 2.04 8.66
N CYS A 129 -9.00 2.49 8.92
CA CYS A 129 -9.50 2.89 10.23
C CYS A 129 -10.31 1.74 10.83
N PHE A 130 -9.85 1.21 11.97
CA PHE A 130 -10.45 0.06 12.65
C PHE A 130 -11.44 0.44 13.77
N GLY A 131 -11.72 1.73 13.94
CA GLY A 131 -12.60 2.24 15.01
C GLY A 131 -11.89 2.44 16.34
N LYS A 132 -12.65 2.41 17.44
CA LYS A 132 -12.13 2.62 18.80
C LYS A 132 -11.13 1.52 19.14
N ALA A 133 -9.92 1.93 19.51
CA ALA A 133 -8.91 0.99 19.97
C ALA A 133 -9.30 0.47 21.36
N HIS A 134 -9.43 -0.85 21.51
CA HIS A 134 -9.61 -1.51 22.80
C HIS A 134 -8.27 -1.57 23.55
N TYR A 135 -7.75 -0.42 23.99
CA TYR A 135 -6.66 -0.39 24.95
C TYR A 135 -7.23 -0.03 26.33
N HIS A 136 -7.10 -0.93 27.30
CA HIS A 136 -7.19 -0.58 28.71
C HIS A 136 -6.09 0.43 29.00
N ILE A 137 -6.46 1.71 29.14
CA ILE A 137 -5.57 2.72 29.70
C ILE A 137 -5.65 2.49 31.21
N SER A 138 -4.68 1.78 31.78
CA SER A 138 -4.33 2.00 33.18
C SER A 138 -3.71 3.38 33.24
N GLU A 139 -4.44 4.34 33.80
CA GLU A 139 -3.92 5.66 34.13
C GLU A 139 -2.67 5.50 35.01
N CYS A 140 -1.57 6.15 34.62
CA CYS A 140 -0.41 6.39 35.48
C CYS A 140 -0.44 7.86 35.90
#